data_AF-A0A6G4R950-F1
#
_entry.id   AF-A0A6G4R950-F1
#
_cell.length_a   1.000
_cell.length_b   1.000
_cell.length_c   1.000
_cell.angle_alpha   90.00
_cell.angle_beta   90.00
_cell.angle_gamma   90.00
#
_symmetry.space_group_name_H-M   'P 1'
#
loop_
_entity.id
_entity.type
_entity.pdbx_description
1 polymer ?
#
loop_
_entity_poly.entity_id
_entity_poly.type
_entity_poly.pdbx_seq_one_letter_code
_entity_poly.pdbx_strand_id
1 'polypeptide(L)'
;MIDDAIRVLAGDCTVITEGVEREEYRGRMTTVVKPDNTVLVHDRDGYQPVAWLTRADSVSSERSDGFTLVAKKDTQTLRIAAHEQDGFAHYPVSAAGPLVGTCPDCDGALVRSKGVHCVDCGTRYGVPADATIQTDQSHCDCGLPRMRVERGLAFNVCLDRDCESLDAAVKEAFDREWDCPEADCDGDLRILRRGGLIAGCEHYPECDTGFAMPAGVIDGDCGCGLPTFDARSGTRCLDATCEQLHRNTLEPEEVPSDD
;
A
#
# COMPACT_ATOMS: atom_id res chain seq x y z
N MET A 1 22.67 9.96 2.97
CA MET A 1 21.87 9.20 2.00
C MET A 1 21.10 10.22 1.17
N ILE A 2 21.36 10.27 -0.15
CA ILE A 2 20.75 11.23 -1.10
C ILE A 2 19.55 10.58 -1.82
N ASP A 3 19.22 9.32 -1.51
CA ASP A 3 18.30 8.50 -2.33
C ASP A 3 16.82 8.92 -2.29
N ASP A 4 16.37 9.69 -1.29
CA ASP A 4 14.98 10.15 -1.16
C ASP A 4 14.85 11.68 -1.43
N ALA A 5 15.48 12.17 -2.51
CA ALA A 5 15.37 13.57 -2.93
C ALA A 5 14.79 13.71 -4.34
N ILE A 6 13.97 14.74 -4.56
CA ILE A 6 13.62 15.18 -5.91
C ILE A 6 14.77 16.03 -6.46
N ARG A 7 15.24 15.71 -7.67
CA ARG A 7 16.17 16.55 -8.41
C ARG A 7 15.39 17.43 -9.37
N VAL A 8 15.67 18.72 -9.36
CA VAL A 8 15.09 19.68 -10.31
C VAL A 8 16.21 20.33 -11.11
N LEU A 9 16.04 20.36 -12.42
CA LEU A 9 16.89 21.06 -13.37
C LEU A 9 16.04 22.04 -14.18
N ALA A 10 16.54 23.25 -14.41
CA ALA A 10 15.96 24.19 -15.35
C ALA A 10 17.03 24.79 -16.28
N GLY A 11 16.68 25.02 -17.54
CA GLY A 11 17.59 25.61 -18.53
C GLY A 11 17.08 25.56 -19.98
N ASP A 12 17.80 26.16 -20.93
CA ASP A 12 17.61 25.91 -22.37
C ASP A 12 18.13 24.52 -22.70
N CYS A 13 17.23 23.61 -23.05
CA CYS A 13 17.53 22.19 -23.24
C CYS A 13 17.09 21.70 -24.62
N THR A 14 17.82 20.72 -25.14
CA THR A 14 17.30 19.79 -26.12
C THR A 14 16.90 18.49 -25.40
N VAL A 15 15.68 18.05 -25.63
CA VAL A 15 15.12 16.79 -25.13
C VAL A 15 14.90 15.86 -26.30
N ILE A 16 15.41 14.64 -26.20
CA ILE A 16 15.24 13.59 -27.20
C ILE A 16 14.59 12.40 -26.53
N THR A 17 13.44 11.99 -27.05
CA THR A 17 12.79 10.72 -26.73
C THR A 17 13.12 9.72 -27.84
N GLU A 18 13.52 8.51 -27.46
CA GLU A 18 13.75 7.41 -28.39
C GLU A 18 12.94 6.22 -27.89
N GLY A 19 11.97 5.77 -28.68
CA GLY A 19 11.16 4.60 -28.38
C GLY A 19 10.66 3.97 -29.68
N VAL A 20 9.34 3.96 -29.89
CA VAL A 20 8.76 3.57 -31.20
C VAL A 20 9.09 4.61 -32.26
N GLU A 21 9.01 5.88 -31.89
CA GLU A 21 9.41 7.02 -32.70
C GLU A 21 10.48 7.82 -31.98
N ARG A 22 11.24 8.61 -32.75
CA ARG A 22 12.22 9.55 -32.22
C ARG A 22 11.62 10.94 -32.30
N GLU A 23 11.48 11.61 -31.17
CA GLU A 23 11.04 13.00 -31.12
C GLU A 23 12.13 13.86 -30.48
N GLU A 24 12.19 15.12 -30.93
CA GLU A 24 13.16 16.09 -30.44
C GLU A 24 12.47 17.42 -30.16
N TYR A 25 12.70 17.94 -28.96
CA TYR A 25 12.16 19.21 -28.50
C TYR A 25 13.30 20.12 -28.08
N ARG A 26 13.19 21.42 -28.35
CA ARG A 26 14.12 22.43 -27.84
C ARG A 26 13.37 23.56 -27.18
N GLY A 27 13.87 24.01 -26.04
CA GLY A 27 13.37 25.19 -25.37
C GLY A 27 13.84 25.28 -23.93
N ARG A 28 13.41 26.37 -23.26
CA ARG A 28 13.67 26.55 -21.84
C ARG A 28 12.67 25.75 -21.02
N MET A 29 13.13 24.68 -20.38
CA MET A 29 12.31 23.63 -19.77
C MET A 29 12.75 23.34 -18.34
N THR A 30 11.83 22.76 -17.55
CA THR A 30 12.11 22.27 -16.20
C THR A 30 11.96 20.76 -16.14
N THR A 31 13.01 20.07 -15.70
CA THR A 31 13.01 18.62 -15.49
C THR A 31 12.91 18.30 -14.01
N VAL A 32 11.99 17.40 -13.66
CA VAL A 32 11.82 16.84 -12.32
C VAL A 32 12.18 15.35 -12.37
N VAL A 33 13.14 14.94 -11.55
CA VAL A 33 13.51 13.54 -11.34
C VAL A 33 13.11 13.11 -9.95
N LYS A 34 12.19 12.15 -9.87
CA LYS A 34 11.70 11.59 -8.61
C LYS A 34 12.63 10.46 -8.09
N PRO A 35 12.56 10.13 -6.79
CA PRO A 35 13.32 9.02 -6.20
C PRO A 35 13.11 7.67 -6.89
N ASP A 36 11.91 7.43 -7.43
CA ASP A 36 11.58 6.20 -8.17
C ASP A 36 12.09 6.21 -9.62
N ASN A 37 13.04 7.10 -9.96
CA ASN A 37 13.57 7.33 -11.31
C ASN A 37 12.54 7.77 -12.34
N THR A 38 11.36 8.25 -11.93
CA THR A 38 10.46 8.94 -12.85
C THR A 38 11.04 10.30 -13.23
N VAL A 39 11.21 10.52 -14.54
CA VAL A 39 11.69 11.78 -15.13
C VAL A 39 10.55 12.46 -15.86
N LEU A 40 10.25 13.69 -15.51
CA LEU A 40 9.20 14.52 -16.12
C LEU A 40 9.82 15.82 -16.64
N VAL A 41 9.59 16.17 -17.90
CA VAL A 41 10.06 17.41 -18.49
C VAL A 41 8.86 18.29 -18.81
N HIS A 42 8.82 19.49 -18.24
CA HIS A 42 7.77 20.47 -18.45
C HIS A 42 8.31 21.67 -19.23
N ASP A 43 7.56 22.11 -20.23
CA ASP A 43 7.73 23.43 -20.83
C ASP A 43 6.73 24.42 -20.19
N ARG A 44 6.45 25.54 -20.87
CA ARG A 44 5.54 26.58 -20.38
C ARG A 44 4.07 26.15 -20.42
N ASP A 45 3.70 25.28 -21.35
CA ASP A 45 2.32 25.07 -21.75
C ASP A 45 1.84 23.66 -21.38
N GLY A 46 0.52 23.51 -21.24
CA GLY A 46 -0.09 22.22 -20.98
C GLY A 46 0.02 21.75 -19.52
N TYR A 47 -0.94 20.90 -19.13
CA TYR A 47 -0.92 20.23 -17.83
C TYR A 47 0.05 19.04 -17.81
N GLN A 48 0.27 18.43 -18.97
CA GLN A 48 1.12 17.25 -19.11
C GLN A 48 2.58 17.65 -19.40
N PRO A 49 3.56 16.86 -18.95
CA PRO A 49 4.94 17.03 -19.36
C PRO A 49 5.09 16.86 -20.88
N VAL A 50 5.95 17.66 -21.51
CA VAL A 50 6.28 17.57 -22.94
C VAL A 50 7.01 16.27 -23.27
N ALA A 51 7.76 15.72 -22.30
CA ALA A 51 8.39 14.41 -22.40
C ALA A 51 8.52 13.78 -21.00
N TRP A 52 8.40 12.47 -20.90
CA TRP A 52 8.57 11.77 -19.63
C TRP A 52 9.03 10.33 -19.81
N LEU A 53 9.62 9.78 -18.75
CA LEU A 53 9.89 8.36 -18.61
C LEU A 53 9.59 7.94 -17.16
N THR A 54 8.60 7.06 -16.97
CA THR A 54 8.18 6.65 -15.62
C THR A 54 8.94 5.43 -15.14
N ARG A 55 9.43 5.48 -13.89
CA ARG A 55 10.16 4.36 -13.26
C ARG A 55 11.23 3.78 -14.17
N ALA A 56 12.20 4.63 -14.56
CA ALA A 56 13.31 4.21 -15.39
C ALA A 56 14.23 3.22 -14.64
N ASP A 57 14.79 2.26 -15.36
CA ASP A 57 15.74 1.28 -14.82
C ASP A 57 17.03 1.96 -14.35
N SER A 58 17.40 3.06 -15.02
CA SER A 58 18.54 3.88 -14.65
C SER A 58 18.35 5.34 -15.05
N VAL A 59 18.94 6.24 -14.26
CA VAL A 59 19.05 7.67 -14.56
C VAL A 59 20.48 8.12 -14.27
N SER A 60 21.23 8.49 -15.31
CA SER A 60 22.59 9.02 -15.20
C SER A 60 22.60 10.52 -15.53
N SER A 61 23.38 11.30 -14.78
CA SER A 61 23.59 12.72 -15.04
C SER A 61 25.08 13.06 -15.08
N GLU A 62 25.51 13.79 -16.09
CA GLU A 62 26.87 14.32 -16.23
C GLU A 62 26.86 15.86 -16.17
N ARG A 63 27.90 16.45 -15.55
CA ARG A 63 27.99 17.89 -15.26
C ARG A 63 29.31 18.54 -15.70
N SER A 64 30.17 17.81 -16.42
CA SER A 64 31.55 18.21 -16.73
C SER A 64 31.62 19.41 -17.69
N ASP A 65 30.74 19.45 -18.68
CA ASP A 65 30.73 20.41 -19.80
C ASP A 65 29.26 20.72 -20.19
N GLY A 66 28.56 21.39 -19.29
CA GLY A 66 27.10 21.50 -19.32
C GLY A 66 26.41 20.36 -18.59
N PHE A 67 25.09 20.25 -18.72
CA PHE A 67 24.30 19.22 -18.04
C PHE A 67 23.72 18.26 -19.08
N THR A 68 23.99 16.97 -18.91
CA THR A 68 23.30 15.91 -19.65
C THR A 68 22.64 14.95 -18.66
N LEU A 69 21.38 14.60 -18.93
CA LEU A 69 20.66 13.52 -18.23
C LEU A 69 20.21 12.49 -19.24
N VAL A 70 20.40 11.21 -18.89
CA VAL A 70 19.93 10.08 -19.68
C VAL A 70 19.15 9.17 -18.74
N ALA A 71 17.90 8.91 -19.07
CA ALA A 71 17.06 7.92 -18.42
C ALA A 71 16.73 6.81 -19.41
N LYS A 72 16.76 5.56 -18.94
CA LYS A 72 16.54 4.37 -19.77
C LYS A 72 15.55 3.43 -19.12
N LYS A 73 14.65 2.88 -19.93
CA LYS A 73 13.70 1.86 -19.53
C LYS A 73 13.42 0.93 -20.70
N ASP A 74 13.74 -0.34 -20.57
CA ASP A 74 13.62 -1.30 -21.68
C ASP A 74 14.32 -0.77 -22.96
N THR A 75 13.56 -0.58 -24.05
CA THR A 75 14.04 0.02 -25.32
C THR A 75 13.86 1.54 -25.39
N GLN A 76 13.28 2.15 -24.37
CA GLN A 76 13.01 3.59 -24.32
C GLN A 76 14.17 4.36 -23.70
N THR A 77 14.55 5.48 -24.32
CA THR A 77 15.53 6.42 -23.79
C THR A 77 14.95 7.83 -23.78
N LEU A 78 15.16 8.54 -22.67
CA LEU A 78 14.91 9.98 -22.56
C LEU A 78 16.25 10.66 -22.29
N ARG A 79 16.70 11.49 -23.23
CA ARG A 79 17.95 12.25 -23.13
C ARG A 79 17.66 13.74 -23.07
N ILE A 80 18.31 14.42 -22.13
CA ILE A 80 18.20 15.86 -21.93
C ILE A 80 19.61 16.43 -21.97
N ALA A 81 19.86 17.39 -22.85
CA ALA A 81 21.12 18.10 -22.92
C ALA A 81 20.85 19.61 -22.78
N ALA A 82 21.39 20.21 -21.72
CA ALA A 82 21.29 21.64 -21.48
C ALA A 82 22.35 22.39 -22.31
N HIS A 83 21.90 23.39 -23.05
CA HIS A 83 22.74 24.40 -23.71
C HIS A 83 23.10 25.52 -22.73
N GLU A 84 22.16 25.88 -21.86
CA GLU A 84 22.33 26.86 -20.78
C GLU A 84 21.60 26.36 -19.53
N GLN A 85 22.25 26.43 -18.36
CA GLN A 85 21.68 25.98 -17.09
C GLN A 85 21.21 27.18 -16.26
N ASP A 86 19.92 27.23 -15.94
CA ASP A 86 19.34 28.25 -15.08
C ASP A 86 19.37 27.85 -13.61
N GLY A 87 19.19 26.55 -13.33
CA GLY A 87 19.10 26.06 -11.96
C GLY A 87 19.24 24.56 -11.85
N PHE A 88 19.84 24.13 -10.74
CA PHE A 88 19.88 22.73 -10.35
C PHE A 88 19.83 22.62 -8.83
N ALA A 89 18.93 21.81 -8.31
CA ALA A 89 18.75 21.63 -6.88
C ALA A 89 18.27 20.21 -6.52
N HIS A 90 18.60 19.80 -5.31
CA HIS A 90 18.04 18.62 -4.66
C HIS A 90 17.12 19.08 -3.55
N TYR A 91 15.89 18.57 -3.55
CA TYR A 91 14.90 18.87 -2.53
C TYR A 91 14.57 17.58 -1.79
N PRO A 92 14.81 17.52 -0.45
CA PRO A 92 14.33 16.42 0.36
C PRO A 92 12.82 16.27 0.20
N VAL A 93 12.36 15.03 0.13
CA VAL A 93 10.93 14.73 0.06
C VAL A 93 10.56 13.64 1.05
N SER A 94 9.30 13.64 1.45
CA SER A 94 8.72 12.63 2.31
C SER A 94 7.41 12.12 1.72
N ALA A 95 6.87 11.04 2.30
CA ALA A 95 5.48 10.70 2.04
C ALA A 95 4.58 11.85 2.54
N ALA A 96 3.55 12.16 1.77
CA ALA A 96 2.55 13.17 2.13
C ALA A 96 1.18 12.52 2.32
N GLY A 97 0.39 13.05 3.24
CA GLY A 97 -0.96 12.60 3.51
C GLY A 97 -1.55 13.27 4.76
N PRO A 98 -2.75 12.85 5.21
CA PRO A 98 -3.36 13.40 6.41
C PRO A 98 -2.48 13.20 7.65
N LEU A 99 -2.39 14.23 8.50
CA LEU A 99 -1.71 14.15 9.80
C LEU A 99 -2.46 13.17 10.71
N VAL A 100 -1.72 12.26 11.35
CA VAL A 100 -2.28 11.24 12.25
C VAL A 100 -1.65 11.19 13.64
N GLY A 101 -0.57 11.93 13.87
CA GLY A 101 0.06 11.98 15.19
C GLY A 101 1.47 12.56 15.15
N THR A 102 2.21 12.29 16.21
CA THR A 102 3.58 12.78 16.43
C THR A 102 4.51 11.59 16.61
N CYS A 103 5.70 11.64 16.00
CA CYS A 103 6.69 10.58 16.10
C CYS A 103 7.38 10.64 17.47
N PRO A 104 7.40 9.55 18.26
CA PRO A 104 8.03 9.56 19.58
C PRO A 104 9.56 9.67 19.52
N ASP A 105 10.18 9.35 18.37
CA ASP A 105 11.63 9.35 18.23
C ASP A 105 12.23 10.74 17.93
N CYS A 106 11.44 11.63 17.31
CA CYS A 106 11.95 12.92 16.82
C CYS A 106 10.95 14.09 16.89
N ASP A 107 9.78 13.89 17.49
CA ASP A 107 8.67 14.85 17.56
C ASP A 107 8.11 15.31 16.19
N GLY A 108 8.53 14.65 15.11
CA GLY A 108 8.10 14.97 13.75
C GLY A 108 6.66 14.54 13.45
N ALA A 109 6.05 15.14 12.43
CA ALA A 109 4.68 14.82 12.04
C ALA A 109 4.57 13.39 11.45
N LEU A 110 3.61 12.61 11.95
CA LEU A 110 3.22 11.33 11.36
C LEU A 110 2.07 11.55 10.37
N VAL A 111 2.21 11.07 9.14
CA VAL A 111 1.19 11.19 8.08
C VAL A 111 0.76 9.83 7.54
N ARG A 112 -0.54 9.71 7.21
CA ARG A 112 -1.11 8.51 6.59
C ARG A 112 -0.94 8.56 5.07
N SER A 113 -0.22 7.58 4.51
CA SER A 113 -0.17 7.31 3.07
C SER A 113 -0.44 5.82 2.81
N LYS A 114 0.49 5.08 2.17
CA LYS A 114 0.41 3.61 2.08
C LYS A 114 0.57 2.94 3.45
N GLY A 115 1.38 3.52 4.32
CA GLY A 115 1.48 3.21 5.75
C GLY A 115 1.25 4.47 6.58
N VAL A 116 1.89 4.55 7.73
CA VAL A 116 2.12 5.81 8.44
C VAL A 116 3.61 6.13 8.39
N HIS A 117 3.95 7.38 8.10
CA HIS A 117 5.34 7.81 7.90
C HIS A 117 5.64 9.05 8.72
N CYS A 118 6.79 9.10 9.38
CA CYS A 118 7.32 10.35 9.90
C CYS A 118 7.93 11.16 8.75
N VAL A 119 7.59 12.45 8.67
CA VAL A 119 8.11 13.36 7.64
C VAL A 119 9.56 13.76 7.85
N ASP A 120 10.08 13.66 9.08
CA ASP A 120 11.41 14.16 9.45
C ASP A 120 12.46 13.05 9.53
N CYS A 121 12.22 11.99 10.32
CA CYS A 121 13.18 10.89 10.50
C CYS A 121 12.99 9.74 9.49
N GLY A 122 11.88 9.75 8.75
CA GLY A 122 11.58 8.73 7.74
C GLY A 122 11.08 7.39 8.30
N THR A 123 10.90 7.25 9.62
CA THR A 123 10.31 6.06 10.26
C THR A 123 8.97 5.69 9.60
N ARG A 124 8.74 4.39 9.39
CA ARG A 124 7.58 3.86 8.66
C ARG A 124 6.90 2.76 9.47
N TYR A 125 5.58 2.84 9.55
CA TYR A 125 4.74 1.82 10.15
C TYR A 125 3.83 1.21 9.09
N GLY A 126 3.88 -0.13 8.97
CA GLY A 126 3.04 -0.88 8.05
C GLY A 126 1.61 -0.95 8.57
N VAL A 127 0.65 -0.48 7.76
CA VAL A 127 -0.75 -0.40 8.15
C VAL A 127 -1.62 -1.05 7.07
N PRO A 128 -2.52 -1.98 7.42
CA PRO A 128 -3.48 -2.55 6.47
C PRO A 128 -4.27 -1.46 5.75
N ALA A 129 -4.60 -1.67 4.48
CA ALA A 129 -5.28 -0.67 3.67
C ALA A 129 -6.67 -0.29 4.23
N ASP A 130 -7.32 -1.22 4.91
CA ASP A 130 -8.64 -1.09 5.51
C ASP A 130 -8.61 -0.59 6.97
N ALA A 131 -7.43 -0.44 7.56
CA ALA A 131 -7.29 0.08 8.92
C ALA A 131 -7.52 1.60 8.97
N THR A 132 -8.17 2.03 10.06
CA THR A 132 -8.41 3.44 10.38
C THR A 132 -7.47 3.86 11.50
N ILE A 133 -6.72 4.96 11.31
CA ILE A 133 -5.87 5.50 12.38
C ILE A 133 -6.73 6.38 13.28
N GLN A 134 -6.66 6.14 14.57
CA GLN A 134 -7.38 6.94 15.56
C GLN A 134 -6.55 8.19 15.88
N THR A 135 -7.13 9.38 15.67
CA THR A 135 -6.45 10.67 15.81
C THR A 135 -6.92 11.48 17.03
N ASP A 136 -7.84 10.93 17.82
CA ASP A 136 -8.54 11.58 18.92
C ASP A 136 -7.87 11.39 20.29
N GLN A 137 -6.52 11.35 20.32
CA GLN A 137 -5.70 11.12 21.53
C GLN A 137 -5.80 9.71 22.13
N SER A 138 -6.37 8.75 21.41
CA SER A 138 -6.25 7.32 21.71
C SER A 138 -4.85 6.81 21.33
N HIS A 139 -3.83 7.39 21.95
CA HIS A 139 -2.45 6.94 21.81
C HIS A 139 -2.22 5.70 22.68
N CYS A 140 -1.34 4.82 22.19
CA CYS A 140 -0.75 3.79 23.02
C CYS A 140 0.21 4.43 24.03
N ASP A 141 0.56 3.71 25.09
CA ASP A 141 1.50 4.15 26.12
C ASP A 141 2.89 4.50 25.56
N CYS A 142 3.25 3.94 24.40
CA CYS A 142 4.48 4.31 23.67
C CYS A 142 4.40 5.66 22.95
N GLY A 143 3.26 6.36 23.01
CA GLY A 143 3.02 7.66 22.39
C GLY A 143 2.54 7.61 20.94
N LEU A 144 2.55 6.43 20.31
CA LEU A 144 2.05 6.28 18.94
C LEU A 144 0.51 6.20 18.89
N PRO A 145 -0.11 6.67 17.80
CA PRO A 145 -1.53 6.46 17.54
C PRO A 145 -1.90 4.98 17.55
N ARG A 146 -3.15 4.67 17.90
CA ARG A 146 -3.72 3.34 17.70
C ARG A 146 -4.37 3.25 16.32
N MET A 147 -4.36 2.05 15.75
CA MET A 147 -5.10 1.71 14.54
C MET A 147 -6.26 0.78 14.89
N ARG A 148 -7.42 1.07 14.33
CA ARG A 148 -8.57 0.18 14.30
C ARG A 148 -8.54 -0.65 13.02
N VAL A 149 -8.65 -1.96 13.15
CA VAL A 149 -8.70 -2.89 12.02
C VAL A 149 -9.65 -4.04 12.34
N GLU A 150 -10.39 -4.49 11.33
CA GLU A 150 -11.42 -5.52 11.50
C GLU A 150 -10.95 -6.83 10.88
N ARG A 151 -10.73 -7.85 11.72
CA ARG A 151 -10.29 -9.19 11.33
C ARG A 151 -11.11 -10.22 12.12
N GLY A 152 -12.41 -10.24 11.88
CA GLY A 152 -13.40 -11.02 12.63
C GLY A 152 -13.86 -10.34 13.92
N LEU A 153 -12.97 -9.64 14.60
CA LEU A 153 -13.31 -8.61 15.58
C LEU A 153 -12.69 -7.29 15.16
N ALA A 154 -13.16 -6.22 15.80
CA ALA A 154 -12.51 -4.94 15.66
C ALA A 154 -11.41 -4.77 16.70
N PHE A 155 -10.16 -4.85 16.23
CA PHE A 155 -8.97 -4.68 17.05
C PHE A 155 -8.55 -3.22 17.03
N ASN A 156 -8.33 -2.66 18.22
CA ASN A 156 -7.69 -1.36 18.39
C ASN A 156 -6.30 -1.64 18.97
N VAL A 157 -5.27 -1.63 18.13
CA VAL A 157 -3.89 -1.95 18.54
C VAL A 157 -2.96 -0.79 18.23
N CYS A 158 -1.80 -0.74 18.88
CA CYS A 158 -0.75 0.21 18.57
C CYS A 158 -0.38 0.17 17.08
N LEU A 159 -0.01 1.33 16.54
CA LEU A 159 0.57 1.45 15.19
C LEU A 159 1.88 0.66 15.03
N ASP A 160 2.67 0.53 16.10
CA ASP A 160 3.89 -0.27 16.13
C ASP A 160 3.57 -1.72 16.51
N ARG A 161 3.91 -2.63 15.59
CA ARG A 161 3.68 -4.08 15.74
C ARG A 161 4.56 -4.70 16.82
N ASP A 162 5.70 -4.08 17.14
CA ASP A 162 6.58 -4.57 18.20
C ASP A 162 6.07 -4.15 19.58
N CYS A 163 5.24 -3.09 19.65
CA CYS A 163 4.55 -2.68 20.87
C CYS A 163 3.26 -3.49 21.10
N GLU A 164 2.37 -3.53 20.10
CA GLU A 164 1.18 -4.38 20.13
C GLU A 164 0.95 -5.02 18.75
N SER A 165 1.02 -6.35 18.70
CA SER A 165 0.89 -7.07 17.44
C SER A 165 -0.57 -7.38 17.13
N LEU A 166 -1.07 -6.87 16.00
CA LEU A 166 -2.34 -7.30 15.42
C LEU A 166 -2.44 -8.82 15.28
N ASP A 167 -1.33 -9.48 14.93
CA ASP A 167 -1.33 -10.93 14.68
C ASP A 167 -1.52 -11.70 15.97
N ALA A 168 -0.87 -11.23 17.04
CA ALA A 168 -1.04 -11.82 18.35
C ALA A 168 -2.49 -11.64 18.84
N ALA A 169 -3.07 -10.45 18.65
CA ALA A 169 -4.45 -10.18 19.04
C ALA A 169 -5.47 -11.02 18.25
N VAL A 170 -5.31 -11.16 16.93
CA VAL A 170 -6.18 -12.01 16.10
C VAL A 170 -5.99 -13.49 16.45
N LYS A 171 -4.75 -13.91 16.68
CA LYS A 171 -4.44 -15.29 17.08
C LYS A 171 -5.03 -15.62 18.45
N GLU A 172 -4.92 -14.72 19.43
CA GLU A 172 -5.54 -14.90 20.74
C GLU A 172 -7.06 -15.04 20.64
N ALA A 173 -7.69 -14.30 19.72
CA ALA A 173 -9.13 -14.36 19.51
C ALA A 173 -9.61 -15.62 18.77
N PHE A 174 -8.80 -16.18 17.86
CA PHE A 174 -9.31 -17.14 16.87
C PHE A 174 -8.42 -18.36 16.56
N ASP A 175 -7.26 -18.54 17.21
CA ASP A 175 -6.43 -19.73 16.97
C ASP A 175 -7.20 -20.99 17.38
N ARG A 176 -7.44 -21.90 16.42
CA ARG A 176 -8.20 -23.15 16.61
C ARG A 176 -9.68 -22.96 16.94
N GLU A 177 -10.26 -21.84 16.54
CA GLU A 177 -11.70 -21.59 16.76
C GLU A 177 -12.58 -22.36 15.76
N TRP A 178 -12.04 -22.72 14.60
CA TRP A 178 -12.80 -23.35 13.51
C TRP A 178 -12.16 -24.65 13.05
N ASP A 179 -13.01 -25.63 12.76
CA ASP A 179 -12.59 -26.92 12.20
C ASP A 179 -12.23 -26.77 10.71
N CYS A 180 -11.30 -27.61 10.23
CA CYS A 180 -11.03 -27.72 8.80
C CYS A 180 -12.26 -28.28 8.07
N PRO A 181 -12.76 -27.64 7.00
CA PRO A 181 -13.94 -28.11 6.28
C PRO A 181 -13.67 -29.30 5.35
N GLU A 182 -12.41 -29.73 5.21
CA GLU A 182 -12.07 -30.90 4.37
C GLU A 182 -12.60 -32.20 4.99
N ALA A 183 -13.31 -32.99 4.18
CA ALA A 183 -14.05 -34.16 4.67
C ALA A 183 -13.17 -35.24 5.33
N ASP A 184 -11.91 -35.34 4.92
CA ASP A 184 -10.92 -36.31 5.43
C ASP A 184 -9.90 -35.63 6.38
N CYS A 185 -10.26 -34.50 6.99
CA CYS A 185 -9.41 -33.78 7.93
C CYS A 185 -10.17 -33.42 9.21
N ASP A 186 -9.63 -33.82 10.36
CA ASP A 186 -10.15 -33.49 11.69
C ASP A 186 -9.33 -32.39 12.39
N GLY A 187 -8.55 -31.62 11.61
CA GLY A 187 -7.64 -30.62 12.15
C GLY A 187 -8.30 -29.27 12.39
N ASP A 188 -7.77 -28.54 13.37
CA ASP A 188 -8.18 -27.17 13.64
C ASP A 188 -7.54 -26.18 12.65
N LEU A 189 -8.24 -25.08 12.35
CA LEU A 189 -7.68 -23.93 11.63
C LEU A 189 -6.89 -23.03 12.59
N ARG A 190 -5.61 -22.82 12.29
CA ARG A 190 -4.70 -21.96 13.04
C ARG A 190 -4.55 -20.60 12.40
N ILE A 191 -4.42 -19.57 13.23
CA ILE A 191 -4.13 -18.21 12.75
C ILE A 191 -2.62 -18.07 12.50
N LEU A 192 -2.28 -17.85 11.24
CA LEU A 192 -0.90 -17.79 10.76
C LEU A 192 -0.67 -16.53 9.91
N ARG A 193 0.59 -16.13 9.78
CA ARG A 193 1.01 -15.08 8.84
C ARG A 193 1.77 -15.69 7.65
N ARG A 194 1.18 -15.63 6.45
CA ARG A 194 1.80 -16.03 5.17
C ARG A 194 1.35 -15.08 4.06
N GLY A 195 2.13 -14.03 3.78
CA GLY A 195 1.71 -12.96 2.84
C GLY A 195 0.52 -12.10 3.31
N GLY A 196 -0.08 -12.45 4.46
CA GLY A 196 -1.25 -11.86 5.09
C GLY A 196 -1.63 -12.73 6.30
N LEU A 197 -2.67 -12.35 7.04
CA LEU A 197 -3.26 -13.23 8.06
C LEU A 197 -4.12 -14.27 7.37
N ILE A 198 -3.94 -15.54 7.74
CA ILE A 198 -4.70 -16.68 7.21
C ILE A 198 -5.18 -17.56 8.36
N ALA A 199 -6.30 -18.25 8.16
CA ALA A 199 -6.73 -19.40 8.94
C ALA A 199 -6.36 -20.66 8.15
N GLY A 200 -5.33 -21.39 8.58
CA GLY A 200 -4.78 -22.54 7.85
C GLY A 200 -4.79 -23.80 8.70
N CYS A 201 -5.06 -24.95 8.08
CA CYS A 201 -5.15 -26.22 8.77
C CYS A 201 -3.84 -26.55 9.51
N GLU A 202 -3.97 -27.08 10.73
CA GLU A 202 -2.81 -27.50 11.52
C GLU A 202 -2.09 -28.72 10.95
N HIS A 203 -2.78 -29.55 10.17
CA HIS A 203 -2.24 -30.72 9.49
C HIS A 203 -1.48 -30.36 8.20
N TYR A 204 -0.98 -29.14 8.05
CA TYR A 204 -0.07 -28.81 6.96
C TYR A 204 1.30 -29.49 7.17
N PRO A 205 1.88 -30.18 6.16
CA PRO A 205 1.53 -30.12 4.73
C PRO A 205 0.57 -31.21 4.22
N GLU A 206 0.10 -32.12 5.07
CA GLU A 206 -0.84 -33.19 4.69
C GLU A 206 -2.21 -32.66 4.23
N CYS A 207 -2.65 -31.53 4.80
CA CYS A 207 -3.79 -30.73 4.37
C CYS A 207 -3.32 -29.29 4.08
N ASP A 208 -3.50 -28.82 2.84
CA ASP A 208 -3.06 -27.48 2.40
C ASP A 208 -4.16 -26.42 2.49
N THR A 209 -5.29 -26.74 3.11
CA THR A 209 -6.42 -25.84 3.33
C THR A 209 -6.00 -24.59 4.10
N GLY A 210 -6.30 -23.45 3.51
CA GLY A 210 -6.03 -22.15 4.11
C GLY A 210 -6.85 -21.04 3.50
N PHE A 211 -7.39 -20.19 4.36
CA PHE A 211 -8.27 -19.09 3.99
C PHE A 211 -7.65 -17.77 4.40
N ALA A 212 -7.65 -16.77 3.52
CA ALA A 212 -7.21 -15.43 3.86
C ALA A 212 -8.25 -14.77 4.79
N MET A 213 -7.79 -14.20 5.91
CA MET A 213 -8.68 -13.52 6.86
C MET A 213 -9.31 -12.28 6.20
N PRO A 214 -10.65 -12.24 6.04
CA PRO A 214 -11.34 -11.09 5.46
C PRO A 214 -11.22 -9.85 6.33
N ALA A 215 -11.41 -8.69 5.71
CA ALA A 215 -11.73 -7.47 6.44
C ALA A 215 -13.20 -7.52 6.86
N GLY A 216 -13.50 -7.14 8.10
CA GLY A 216 -14.85 -7.14 8.65
C GLY A 216 -14.93 -7.81 10.01
N VAL A 217 -16.13 -7.82 10.59
CA VAL A 217 -16.44 -8.49 11.85
C VAL A 217 -17.27 -9.74 11.60
N ILE A 218 -17.11 -10.78 12.41
CA ILE A 218 -17.92 -12.00 12.27
C ILE A 218 -19.37 -11.66 12.63
N ASP A 219 -20.30 -12.01 11.74
CA ASP A 219 -21.73 -11.70 11.86
C ASP A 219 -22.63 -12.94 11.86
N GLY A 220 -22.05 -14.14 11.68
CA GLY A 220 -22.78 -15.40 11.72
C GLY A 220 -21.97 -16.59 11.20
N ASP A 221 -22.69 -17.64 10.84
CA ASP A 221 -22.14 -18.90 10.33
C ASP A 221 -22.60 -19.13 8.89
N CYS A 222 -21.67 -19.55 8.04
CA CYS A 222 -21.95 -19.96 6.67
C CYS A 222 -22.45 -21.41 6.66
N GLY A 223 -23.25 -21.79 5.66
CA GLY A 223 -23.72 -23.16 5.49
C GLY A 223 -22.62 -24.21 5.28
N CYS A 224 -21.37 -23.78 5.02
CA CYS A 224 -20.21 -24.68 5.00
C CYS A 224 -19.58 -24.94 6.38
N GLY A 225 -20.12 -24.34 7.46
CA GLY A 225 -19.59 -24.47 8.82
C GLY A 225 -18.49 -23.48 9.20
N LEU A 226 -18.08 -22.60 8.28
CA LEU A 226 -17.13 -21.51 8.53
C LEU A 226 -17.86 -20.20 8.85
N PRO A 227 -17.22 -19.23 9.53
CA PRO A 227 -17.88 -17.97 9.88
C PRO A 227 -18.14 -17.08 8.67
N THR A 228 -19.17 -16.24 8.77
CA THR A 228 -19.41 -15.10 7.88
C THR A 228 -18.90 -13.81 8.51
N PHE A 229 -18.54 -12.85 7.65
CA PHE A 229 -17.99 -11.55 8.00
C PHE A 229 -18.85 -10.44 7.38
N ASP A 230 -19.28 -9.48 8.19
CA ASP A 230 -19.81 -8.20 7.73
C ASP A 230 -18.65 -7.34 7.22
N ALA A 231 -18.49 -7.31 5.90
CA ALA A 231 -17.50 -6.48 5.22
C ALA A 231 -18.19 -5.28 4.55
N ARG A 232 -17.41 -4.25 4.20
CA ARG A 232 -17.94 -3.06 3.48
C ARG A 232 -18.66 -3.38 2.16
N SER A 233 -18.37 -4.53 1.57
CA SER A 233 -18.98 -5.03 0.34
C SER A 233 -20.18 -5.96 0.56
N GLY A 234 -20.65 -6.10 1.81
CA GLY A 234 -21.63 -7.10 2.25
C GLY A 234 -20.99 -8.31 2.92
N THR A 235 -21.85 -9.25 3.33
CA THR A 235 -21.47 -10.48 4.03
C THR A 235 -20.56 -11.38 3.18
N ARG A 236 -19.51 -11.94 3.79
CA ARG A 236 -18.54 -12.84 3.16
C ARG A 236 -18.20 -14.04 4.04
N CYS A 237 -18.13 -15.23 3.46
CA CYS A 237 -17.62 -16.41 4.15
C CYS A 237 -16.08 -16.31 4.31
N LEU A 238 -15.52 -16.93 5.36
CA LEU A 238 -14.07 -17.12 5.48
C LEU A 238 -13.47 -17.77 4.22
N ASP A 239 -14.16 -18.76 3.68
CA ASP A 239 -13.87 -19.30 2.35
C ASP A 239 -14.48 -18.39 1.27
N ALA A 240 -13.63 -17.61 0.61
CA ALA A 240 -14.01 -16.72 -0.48
C ALA A 240 -14.60 -17.46 -1.71
N THR A 241 -14.40 -18.77 -1.81
CA THR A 241 -14.91 -19.61 -2.90
C THR A 241 -16.21 -20.36 -2.54
N CYS A 242 -16.74 -20.14 -1.32
CA CYS A 242 -17.93 -20.84 -0.86
C CYS A 242 -19.19 -20.49 -1.66
N GLU A 243 -19.73 -21.47 -2.38
CA GLU A 243 -20.95 -21.33 -3.20
C GLU A 243 -22.24 -21.29 -2.36
N GLN A 244 -22.20 -21.74 -1.09
CA GLN A 244 -23.39 -21.76 -0.23
C GLN A 244 -23.85 -20.35 0.16
N LEU A 245 -22.92 -19.45 0.45
CA LEU A 245 -23.23 -18.05 0.74
C LEU A 245 -23.81 -17.33 -0.49
N HIS A 246 -23.30 -17.65 -1.67
CA HIS A 246 -23.76 -17.07 -2.93
C HIS A 246 -25.22 -17.46 -3.24
N ARG A 247 -25.68 -18.62 -2.77
CA ARG A 247 -27.08 -19.05 -2.92
C ARG A 247 -28.02 -18.33 -1.94
N ASN A 248 -27.63 -18.20 -0.67
CA ASN A 248 -28.47 -17.52 0.34
C ASN A 248 -28.67 -16.02 0.08
N THR A 249 -27.77 -15.37 -0.67
CA THR A 249 -27.93 -13.94 -1.02
C THR A 249 -28.98 -13.72 -2.14
N LEU A 250 -29.42 -14.78 -2.83
CA LEU A 250 -30.35 -14.72 -3.97
C LEU A 250 -31.78 -15.16 -3.64
N GLU A 251 -32.05 -15.68 -2.43
CA GLU A 251 -33.38 -16.05 -1.97
C GLU A 251 -33.84 -15.05 -0.89
N PRO A 252 -34.68 -14.05 -1.22
CA PRO A 252 -35.32 -13.22 -0.19
C PRO A 252 -36.28 -14.11 0.61
N GLU A 253 -36.28 -13.96 1.94
CA GLU A 253 -37.24 -14.61 2.83
C GLU A 253 -38.67 -14.43 2.30
N GLU A 254 -39.34 -15.54 1.95
CA GLU A 254 -40.77 -15.56 1.75
C GLU A 254 -41.45 -15.23 3.08
N VAL A 255 -41.96 -13.99 3.18
CA VAL A 255 -42.81 -13.57 4.30
C VAL A 255 -44.08 -14.44 4.28
N PRO A 256 -44.40 -15.19 5.33
CA PRO A 256 -45.64 -15.97 5.36
C PRO A 256 -46.82 -14.99 5.34
N SER A 257 -47.72 -15.15 4.36
CA SER A 257 -49.01 -14.49 4.35
C SER A 257 -49.94 -15.21 5.32
N ASP A 258 -50.23 -14.61 6.46
CA ASP A 258 -51.32 -15.06 7.33
C ASP A 258 -52.69 -14.72 6.69
N ASP A 259 -53.55 -15.74 6.61
CA ASP A 259 -54.98 -15.71 6.23
C ASP A 259 -55.85 -14.85 7.15
#